data_AF-A0A4Y9ZSC3-F1
#
_entry.id   AF-A0A4Y9ZSC3-F1
#
_cell.length_a   1.000
_cell.length_b   1.000
_cell.length_c   1.000
_cell.angle_alpha   90.00
_cell.angle_beta   90.00
_cell.angle_gamma   90.00
#
_symmetry.space_group_name_H-M   'P 1'
#
loop_
_entity.id
_entity.type
_entity.pdbx_description
1 polymer ?
#
loop_
_entity_poly.entity_id
_entity_poly.type
_entity_poly.pdbx_seq_one_letter_code
_entity_poly.pdbx_strand_id
1 'polypeptide(L)'
;MSGYRHLSPHVLLACKAFFKEINAVRVPAVLIGGGALGMHGLLRRNTKDLDINVGREVLSSAFKSRLPIVEKKQKQDVPGTWLWREEMRSGNEIRVHATYLSGNLHDVSFDIKVLNYAKPEEKRMLDALVLFSKSKDGICFADLGPILATKVVSVVGRTLSQGGKHDTDEDDFSTCILTMMDRKQKMPEEVAKIFLNPDLLQ
;
A
#
# COMPACT_ATOMS: atom_id res chain seq x y z
N MET A 1 -1.18 -14.49 -24.52
CA MET A 1 0.19 -14.30 -23.98
C MET A 1 0.07 -13.42 -22.74
N SER A 2 0.39 -13.96 -21.55
CA SER A 2 0.10 -13.28 -20.28
C SER A 2 1.00 -12.06 -20.08
N GLY A 3 0.43 -10.85 -20.21
CA GLY A 3 1.10 -9.58 -19.93
C GLY A 3 1.27 -9.25 -18.44
N TYR A 4 0.95 -10.21 -17.56
CA TYR A 4 1.05 -10.04 -16.12
C TYR A 4 2.45 -10.31 -15.60
N ARG A 5 2.87 -9.52 -14.61
CA ARG A 5 4.23 -9.49 -14.05
C ARG A 5 4.17 -9.42 -12.53
N HIS A 6 5.25 -9.90 -11.90
CA HIS A 6 5.54 -9.63 -10.50
C HIS A 6 6.18 -8.25 -10.31
N LEU A 7 6.31 -7.82 -9.05
CA LEU A 7 7.14 -6.66 -8.71
C LEU A 7 8.56 -6.83 -9.25
N SER A 8 9.15 -5.73 -9.72
CA SER A 8 10.54 -5.71 -10.12
C SER A 8 11.45 -6.02 -8.90
N PRO A 9 12.64 -6.60 -9.11
CA PRO A 9 13.53 -6.97 -8.00
C PRO A 9 13.88 -5.81 -7.05
N HIS A 10 14.06 -4.59 -7.58
CA HIS A 10 14.38 -3.41 -6.76
C HIS A 10 13.20 -2.94 -5.90
N VAL A 11 11.97 -3.02 -6.42
CA VAL A 11 10.75 -2.71 -5.65
C VAL A 11 10.56 -3.76 -4.56
N LEU A 12 10.77 -5.04 -4.88
CA LEU A 12 10.69 -6.12 -3.90
C LEU A 12 11.74 -5.96 -2.78
N LEU A 13 12.97 -5.56 -3.12
CA LEU A 13 14.02 -5.27 -2.14
C LEU A 13 13.60 -4.14 -1.18
N ALA A 14 13.06 -3.04 -1.71
CA ALA A 14 12.57 -1.94 -0.91
C ALA A 14 11.43 -2.36 0.04
N CYS A 15 10.46 -3.15 -0.47
CA CYS A 15 9.40 -3.74 0.37
C CYS A 15 9.98 -4.59 1.49
N LYS A 16 10.92 -5.49 1.19
CA LYS A 16 11.56 -6.35 2.20
C LYS A 16 12.27 -5.52 3.26
N ALA A 17 12.97 -4.46 2.87
CA ALA A 17 13.65 -3.56 3.79
C ALA A 17 12.66 -2.86 4.75
N PHE A 18 11.55 -2.33 4.23
CA PHE A 18 10.51 -1.70 5.04
C PHE A 18 9.84 -2.70 5.99
N PHE A 19 9.34 -3.80 5.45
CA PHE A 19 8.60 -4.80 6.23
C PHE A 19 9.47 -5.53 7.25
N LYS A 20 10.77 -5.68 7.01
CA LYS A 20 11.71 -6.19 8.01
C LYS A 20 11.65 -5.36 9.30
N GLU A 21 11.70 -4.03 9.19
CA GLU A 21 11.69 -3.17 10.37
C GLU A 21 10.30 -3.11 11.01
N ILE A 22 9.24 -3.11 10.21
CA ILE A 22 7.85 -3.22 10.70
C ILE A 22 7.64 -4.49 11.54
N ASN A 23 8.10 -5.63 11.03
CA ASN A 23 7.95 -6.92 11.69
C ASN A 23 8.77 -6.97 12.99
N ALA A 24 9.94 -6.33 13.01
CA ALA A 24 10.80 -6.29 14.20
C ALA A 24 10.13 -5.58 15.39
N VAL A 25 9.28 -4.58 15.13
CA VAL A 25 8.51 -3.87 16.15
C VAL A 25 7.04 -4.30 16.22
N ARG A 26 6.65 -5.33 15.46
CA ARG A 26 5.29 -5.90 15.42
C ARG A 26 4.20 -4.87 15.13
N VAL A 27 4.50 -3.91 14.28
CA VAL A 27 3.50 -2.91 13.86
C VAL A 27 2.64 -3.53 12.76
N PRO A 28 1.31 -3.51 12.85
CA PRO A 28 0.48 -4.00 11.77
C PRO A 28 0.65 -3.11 10.53
N ALA A 29 1.03 -3.71 9.41
CA ALA A 29 1.15 -3.03 8.13
C ALA A 29 0.70 -3.95 7.00
N VAL A 30 0.07 -3.37 5.98
CA VAL A 30 -0.41 -4.10 4.81
C VAL A 30 -0.10 -3.29 3.57
N LEU A 31 0.65 -3.90 2.64
CA LEU A 31 0.83 -3.38 1.29
C LEU A 31 -0.50 -3.51 0.54
N ILE A 32 -0.96 -2.43 -0.09
CA ILE A 32 -2.20 -2.36 -0.86
C ILE A 32 -1.93 -1.90 -2.30
N GLY A 33 -2.99 -1.66 -3.07
CA GLY A 33 -2.90 -1.06 -4.40
C GLY A 33 -2.09 -1.91 -5.41
N GLY A 34 -1.39 -1.22 -6.31
CA GLY A 34 -0.61 -1.87 -7.38
C GLY A 34 0.54 -2.73 -6.84
N GLY A 35 1.13 -2.32 -5.70
CA GLY A 35 2.16 -3.10 -5.01
C GLY A 35 1.66 -4.50 -4.62
N ALA A 36 0.48 -4.56 -4.00
CA ALA A 36 -0.15 -5.82 -3.61
C ALA A 36 -0.52 -6.68 -4.83
N LEU A 37 -1.07 -6.08 -5.90
CA LEU A 37 -1.31 -6.79 -7.16
C LEU A 37 -0.04 -7.42 -7.74
N GLY A 38 1.09 -6.73 -7.63
CA GLY A 38 2.39 -7.25 -8.06
C GLY A 38 2.83 -8.47 -7.24
N MET A 39 2.50 -8.51 -5.95
CA MET A 39 2.76 -9.68 -5.11
C MET A 39 1.95 -10.90 -5.55
N HIS A 40 0.74 -10.69 -6.09
CA HIS A 40 -0.07 -11.75 -6.73
C HIS A 40 0.40 -12.12 -8.15
N GLY A 41 1.37 -11.40 -8.71
CA GLY A 41 1.82 -11.60 -10.09
C GLY A 41 0.84 -11.10 -11.14
N LEU A 42 0.03 -10.10 -10.80
CA LEU A 42 -1.07 -9.59 -11.62
C LEU A 42 -0.84 -8.16 -12.14
N LEU A 43 0.38 -7.62 -12.05
CA LEU A 43 0.66 -6.29 -12.58
C LEU A 43 0.79 -6.32 -14.10
N ARG A 44 0.05 -5.44 -14.80
CA ARG A 44 0.23 -5.19 -16.24
C ARG A 44 1.21 -4.05 -16.54
N ARG A 45 1.57 -3.27 -15.52
CA ARG A 45 2.42 -2.07 -15.59
C ARG A 45 3.56 -2.13 -14.58
N ASN A 46 4.55 -1.29 -14.75
CA ASN A 46 5.52 -1.02 -13.70
C ASN A 46 4.85 -0.17 -12.60
N THR A 47 5.01 -0.55 -11.35
CA THR A 47 4.64 0.30 -10.20
C THR A 47 5.87 1.08 -9.74
N LYS A 48 5.73 2.40 -9.58
CA LYS A 48 6.80 3.29 -9.10
C LYS A 48 6.60 3.72 -7.65
N ASP A 49 5.35 3.70 -7.22
CA ASP A 49 4.91 4.06 -5.88
C ASP A 49 4.24 2.83 -5.24
N LEU A 50 4.41 2.70 -3.92
CA LEU A 50 3.86 1.62 -3.11
C LEU A 50 2.92 2.19 -2.06
N ASP A 51 1.68 1.72 -2.05
CA ASP A 51 0.66 2.16 -1.11
C ASP A 51 0.66 1.23 0.11
N ILE A 52 0.78 1.76 1.32
CA ILE A 52 0.78 0.98 2.56
C ILE A 52 -0.17 1.59 3.58
N ASN A 53 -0.97 0.75 4.23
CA ASN A 53 -1.66 1.14 5.47
C ASN A 53 -0.91 0.54 6.66
N VAL A 54 -0.63 1.35 7.69
CA VAL A 54 0.18 0.96 8.85
C VAL A 54 -0.35 1.54 10.15
N GLY A 55 -0.09 0.86 11.26
CA GLY A 55 -0.35 1.36 12.62
C GLY A 55 0.49 2.58 12.99
N ARG A 56 -0.03 3.38 13.92
CA ARG A 56 0.54 4.66 14.36
C ARG A 56 1.94 4.56 14.98
N GLU A 57 2.29 3.38 15.47
CA GLU A 57 3.58 3.07 16.09
C GLU A 57 4.77 3.30 15.15
N VAL A 58 4.54 3.33 13.83
CA VAL A 58 5.54 3.69 12.81
C VAL A 58 6.09 5.12 13.00
N LEU A 59 5.34 5.99 13.68
CA LEU A 59 5.75 7.37 13.96
C LEU A 59 6.61 7.51 15.21
N SER A 60 6.79 6.42 15.98
CA SER A 60 7.59 6.44 17.19
C SER A 60 9.08 6.65 16.88
N SER A 61 9.79 7.35 17.75
CA SER A 61 11.26 7.48 17.66
C SER A 61 11.94 6.11 17.68
N ALA A 62 11.36 5.12 18.37
CA ALA A 62 11.85 3.75 18.43
C ALA A 62 11.78 3.02 17.08
N PHE A 63 10.75 3.29 16.26
CA PHE A 63 10.71 2.77 14.90
C PHE A 63 11.67 3.53 13.99
N LYS A 64 11.61 4.88 14.01
CA LYS A 64 12.40 5.72 13.10
C LYS A 64 13.90 5.54 13.29
N SER A 65 14.38 5.29 14.51
CA SER A 65 15.81 5.02 14.78
C SER A 65 16.35 3.75 14.13
N ARG A 66 15.47 2.86 13.65
CA ARG A 66 15.83 1.63 12.92
C ARG A 66 15.99 1.88 11.42
N LEU A 67 15.40 2.95 10.91
CA LEU A 67 15.56 3.36 9.52
C LEU A 67 16.73 4.34 9.44
N PRO A 68 17.74 4.10 8.58
CA PRO A 68 18.77 5.08 8.31
C PRO A 68 18.19 6.22 7.45
N ILE A 69 17.51 7.15 8.12
CA ILE A 69 16.83 8.30 7.50
C ILE A 69 17.85 9.41 7.22
N VAL A 70 17.81 9.95 6.01
CA VAL A 70 18.59 11.11 5.58
C VAL A 70 17.66 12.27 5.25
N GLU A 71 18.13 13.51 5.45
CA GLU A 71 17.29 14.70 5.23
C GLU A 71 17.08 15.03 3.76
N LYS A 72 18.06 14.70 2.92
CA LYS A 72 18.05 14.98 1.48
C LYS A 72 18.85 13.95 0.70
N LYS A 73 18.43 13.71 -0.54
CA LYS A 73 19.15 12.87 -1.49
C LYS A 73 20.49 13.49 -1.85
N GLN A 74 21.56 12.71 -1.81
CA GLN A 74 22.89 13.07 -2.29
C GLN A 74 23.31 12.16 -3.46
N LYS A 75 24.27 12.61 -4.28
CA LYS A 75 24.76 11.83 -5.43
C LYS A 75 25.43 10.50 -5.04
N GLN A 76 25.79 10.34 -3.77
CA GLN A 76 26.51 9.19 -3.23
C GLN A 76 25.76 8.60 -2.03
N ASP A 77 24.43 8.63 -2.06
CA ASP A 77 23.65 8.01 -0.99
C ASP A 77 23.98 6.52 -0.88
N VAL A 78 24.16 6.08 0.36
CA VAL A 78 24.37 4.66 0.67
C VAL A 78 23.07 3.92 0.35
N PRO A 79 23.09 2.87 -0.50
CA PRO A 79 21.93 2.03 -0.73
C PRO A 79 21.35 1.53 0.60
N GLY A 80 20.03 1.60 0.75
CA GLY A 80 19.36 1.20 1.99
C GLY A 80 18.99 2.36 2.92
N THR A 81 19.33 3.60 2.55
CA THR A 81 18.89 4.82 3.26
C THR A 81 17.47 5.25 2.85
N TRP A 82 16.85 6.10 3.68
CA TRP A 82 15.46 6.51 3.51
C TRP A 82 15.33 8.04 3.51
N LEU A 83 14.57 8.59 2.57
CA LEU A 83 13.92 9.88 2.78
C LEU A 83 12.59 9.64 3.49
N TRP A 84 12.25 10.49 4.47
CA TRP A 84 11.05 10.34 5.27
C TRP A 84 10.40 11.69 5.52
N ARG A 85 9.15 11.85 5.12
CA ARG A 85 8.38 13.09 5.33
C ARG A 85 7.00 12.78 5.84
N GLU A 86 6.67 13.35 6.99
CA GLU A 86 5.34 13.30 7.58
C GLU A 86 4.50 14.50 7.12
N GLU A 87 3.27 14.24 6.72
CA GLU A 87 2.29 15.23 6.29
C GLU A 87 1.01 15.02 7.14
N MET A 88 0.60 16.06 7.86
CA MET A 88 -0.68 16.07 8.57
C MET A 88 -1.74 16.67 7.65
N ARG A 89 -2.83 15.92 7.43
CA ARG A 89 -3.98 16.34 6.62
C ARG A 89 -5.17 16.69 7.51
N SER A 90 -6.21 17.23 6.89
CA SER A 90 -7.48 17.50 7.57
C SER A 90 -8.02 16.23 8.27
N GLY A 91 -8.67 16.42 9.41
CA GLY A 91 -9.22 15.30 10.20
C GLY A 91 -8.19 14.47 10.96
N ASN A 92 -6.99 15.02 11.22
CA ASN A 92 -5.88 14.34 11.90
C ASN A 92 -5.39 13.08 11.16
N GLU A 93 -5.60 12.98 9.85
CA GLU A 93 -4.98 11.95 9.02
C GLU A 93 -3.48 12.25 8.89
N ILE A 94 -2.63 11.23 9.05
CA ILE A 94 -1.19 11.35 8.85
C ILE A 94 -0.79 10.51 7.64
N ARG A 95 -0.09 11.15 6.71
CA ARG A 95 0.57 10.52 5.58
C ARG A 95 2.07 10.58 5.76
N VAL A 96 2.74 9.50 5.42
CA VAL A 96 4.20 9.49 5.31
C VAL A 96 4.56 9.22 3.86
N HIS A 97 5.33 10.15 3.30
CA HIS A 97 6.02 9.96 2.03
C HIS A 97 7.42 9.47 2.34
N ALA A 98 7.67 8.18 2.10
CA ALA A 98 8.98 7.58 2.30
C ALA A 98 9.59 7.17 0.96
N THR A 99 10.89 7.37 0.79
CA THR A 99 11.60 6.94 -0.43
C THR A 99 12.80 6.11 -0.04
N TYR A 100 12.82 4.86 -0.50
CA TYR A 100 13.98 3.98 -0.37
C TYR A 100 15.03 4.35 -1.41
N LEU A 101 16.20 4.77 -0.93
CA LEU A 101 17.31 5.19 -1.76
C LEU A 101 18.18 3.99 -2.12
N SER A 102 18.33 3.79 -3.42
CA SER A 102 18.96 2.60 -3.98
C SER A 102 20.44 2.80 -4.36
N GLY A 103 20.99 4.00 -4.12
CA GLY A 103 22.37 4.37 -4.41
C GLY A 103 22.71 4.33 -5.90
N ASN A 104 22.00 5.13 -6.69
CA ASN A 104 22.10 5.31 -8.16
C ASN A 104 21.35 4.27 -9.03
N LEU A 105 20.48 3.45 -8.45
CA LEU A 105 19.48 2.67 -9.18
C LEU A 105 18.11 3.40 -9.20
N HIS A 106 17.04 2.64 -9.44
CA HIS A 106 15.66 3.13 -9.35
C HIS A 106 15.22 3.21 -7.89
N ASP A 107 15.12 4.43 -7.36
CA ASP A 107 14.52 4.69 -6.06
C ASP A 107 13.04 4.30 -6.04
N VAL A 108 12.55 3.92 -4.86
CA VAL A 108 11.19 3.40 -4.69
C VAL A 108 10.46 4.25 -3.67
N SER A 109 9.35 4.85 -4.10
CA SER A 109 8.50 5.69 -3.27
C SER A 109 7.42 4.87 -2.59
N PHE A 110 7.07 5.27 -1.37
CA PHE A 110 6.02 4.71 -0.55
C PHE A 110 5.08 5.84 -0.12
N ASP A 111 3.78 5.68 -0.43
CA ASP A 111 2.71 6.48 0.18
C ASP A 111 2.10 5.66 1.32
N ILE A 112 2.36 6.11 2.53
CA ILE A 112 2.02 5.37 3.75
C ILE A 112 0.88 6.11 4.45
N LYS A 113 -0.29 5.49 4.52
CA LYS A 113 -1.38 5.92 5.39
C LYS A 113 -1.16 5.40 6.80
N VAL A 114 -1.00 6.33 7.75
CA VAL A 114 -0.85 5.98 9.16
C VAL A 114 -2.21 6.02 9.86
N LEU A 115 -2.63 4.87 10.39
CA LEU A 115 -3.93 4.66 10.99
C LEU A 115 -3.84 4.72 12.51
N ASN A 116 -4.78 5.45 13.11
CA ASN A 116 -4.84 5.72 14.53
C ASN A 116 -5.78 4.74 15.24
N TYR A 117 -5.24 3.83 16.04
CA TYR A 117 -6.03 2.88 16.80
C TYR A 117 -7.01 3.50 17.82
N ALA A 118 -6.79 4.77 18.21
CA ALA A 118 -7.74 5.49 19.05
C ALA A 118 -9.05 5.84 18.31
N LYS A 119 -9.07 5.75 16.97
CA LYS A 119 -10.24 5.91 16.12
C LYS A 119 -10.80 4.53 15.73
N PRO A 120 -11.99 4.13 16.22
CA PRO A 120 -12.55 2.79 15.98
C PRO A 120 -12.70 2.42 14.50
N GLU A 121 -12.99 3.38 13.63
CA GLU A 121 -13.09 3.20 12.18
C GLU A 121 -11.74 2.88 11.53
N GLU A 122 -10.68 3.61 11.90
CA GLU A 122 -9.33 3.37 11.37
C GLU A 122 -8.75 2.05 11.90
N LYS A 123 -9.02 1.72 13.17
CA LYS A 123 -8.70 0.41 13.75
C LYS A 123 -9.35 -0.73 12.96
N ARG A 124 -10.68 -0.68 12.78
CA ARG A 124 -11.41 -1.71 12.04
C ARG A 124 -10.90 -1.87 10.60
N MET A 125 -10.57 -0.75 9.95
CA MET A 125 -10.00 -0.77 8.61
C MET A 125 -8.66 -1.51 8.55
N LEU A 126 -7.73 -1.22 9.47
CA LEU A 126 -6.43 -1.90 9.50
C LEU A 126 -6.59 -3.37 9.89
N ASP A 127 -7.40 -3.67 10.90
CA ASP A 127 -7.67 -5.04 11.36
C ASP A 127 -8.23 -5.89 10.20
N ALA A 128 -9.19 -5.37 9.44
CA ALA A 128 -9.74 -6.06 8.27
C ALA A 128 -8.68 -6.27 7.17
N LEU A 129 -7.84 -5.26 6.89
CA LEU A 129 -6.75 -5.42 5.92
C LEU A 129 -5.77 -6.50 6.34
N VAL A 130 -5.43 -6.57 7.62
CA VAL A 130 -4.53 -7.58 8.18
C VAL A 130 -5.18 -8.96 8.13
N LEU A 131 -6.45 -9.08 8.54
CA LEU A 131 -7.20 -10.33 8.54
C LEU A 131 -7.32 -10.93 7.13
N PHE A 132 -7.56 -10.08 6.12
CA PHE A 132 -7.69 -10.47 4.72
C PHE A 132 -6.42 -10.17 3.91
N SER A 133 -5.27 -10.44 4.51
CA SER A 133 -3.95 -10.35 3.89
C SER A 133 -3.34 -11.71 3.59
N LYS A 134 -2.28 -11.69 2.77
CA LYS A 134 -1.34 -12.78 2.56
C LYS A 134 0.04 -12.32 2.99
N SER A 135 0.89 -13.29 3.34
CA SER A 135 2.29 -13.03 3.66
C SER A 135 3.20 -13.82 2.72
N LYS A 136 4.22 -13.15 2.18
CA LYS A 136 5.28 -13.77 1.37
C LYS A 136 6.59 -13.03 1.59
N ASP A 137 7.65 -13.76 1.87
CA ASP A 137 8.99 -13.22 2.14
C ASP A 137 9.02 -12.11 3.22
N GLY A 138 8.19 -12.24 4.25
CA GLY A 138 8.04 -11.25 5.32
C GLY A 138 7.27 -9.99 4.94
N ILE A 139 6.72 -9.91 3.72
CA ILE A 139 5.85 -8.81 3.28
C ILE A 139 4.40 -9.23 3.49
N CYS A 140 3.66 -8.43 4.25
CA CYS A 140 2.21 -8.55 4.40
C CYS A 140 1.52 -7.69 3.33
N PHE A 141 0.65 -8.28 2.53
CA PHE A 141 -0.06 -7.60 1.43
C PHE A 141 -1.52 -8.03 1.33
N ALA A 142 -2.38 -7.11 0.92
CA ALA A 142 -3.82 -7.36 0.82
C ALA A 142 -4.14 -8.49 -0.17
N ASP A 143 -5.16 -9.29 0.14
CA ASP A 143 -5.75 -10.20 -0.85
C ASP A 143 -6.65 -9.45 -1.84
N LEU A 144 -7.12 -10.12 -2.89
CA LEU A 144 -7.84 -9.48 -3.99
C LEU A 144 -9.11 -8.71 -3.55
N GLY A 145 -9.85 -9.20 -2.56
CA GLY A 145 -11.05 -8.54 -2.04
C GLY A 145 -10.76 -7.13 -1.50
N PRO A 146 -9.88 -6.97 -0.50
CA PRO A 146 -9.49 -5.65 -0.03
C PRO A 146 -8.84 -4.77 -1.09
N ILE A 147 -8.00 -5.32 -1.98
CA ILE A 147 -7.43 -4.55 -3.10
C ILE A 147 -8.57 -3.95 -3.94
N LEU A 148 -9.53 -4.79 -4.36
CA LEU A 148 -10.68 -4.36 -5.15
C LEU A 148 -11.48 -3.27 -4.43
N ALA A 149 -11.75 -3.43 -3.12
CA ALA A 149 -12.51 -2.46 -2.36
C ALA A 149 -11.82 -1.08 -2.31
N THR A 150 -10.50 -1.04 -2.10
CA THR A 150 -9.72 0.22 -2.12
C THR A 150 -9.72 0.90 -3.50
N LYS A 151 -9.81 0.10 -4.58
CA LYS A 151 -9.90 0.61 -5.96
C LYS A 151 -11.29 1.15 -6.28
N VAL A 152 -12.38 0.50 -5.83
CA VAL A 152 -13.76 1.01 -6.01
C VAL A 152 -13.87 2.42 -5.44
N VAL A 153 -13.44 2.63 -4.20
CA VAL A 153 -13.47 3.95 -3.54
C VAL A 153 -12.68 4.98 -4.35
N SER A 154 -11.51 4.58 -4.87
CA SER A 154 -10.66 5.47 -5.67
C SER A 154 -11.27 5.82 -7.02
N VAL A 155 -11.87 4.86 -7.72
CA VAL A 155 -12.52 5.06 -9.03
C VAL A 155 -13.77 5.91 -8.85
N VAL A 156 -14.68 5.54 -7.94
CA VAL A 156 -15.92 6.30 -7.69
C VAL A 156 -15.63 7.72 -7.20
N GLY A 157 -14.71 7.88 -6.24
CA GLY A 157 -14.35 9.20 -5.72
C GLY A 157 -13.68 10.11 -6.75
N ARG A 158 -13.05 9.52 -7.79
CA ARG A 158 -12.40 10.28 -8.88
C ARG A 158 -13.32 10.55 -10.06
N THR A 159 -14.32 9.73 -10.33
CA THR A 159 -15.37 10.08 -11.32
C THR A 159 -16.07 11.40 -10.96
N LEU A 160 -16.08 11.77 -9.67
CA LEU A 160 -16.61 13.04 -9.16
C LEU A 160 -15.61 14.21 -9.21
N SER A 161 -14.32 13.97 -9.50
CA SER A 161 -13.26 14.98 -9.57
C SER A 161 -12.49 14.88 -10.90
N GLN A 162 -12.69 15.84 -11.81
CA GLN A 162 -12.23 15.83 -13.22
C GLN A 162 -10.69 15.83 -13.47
N GLY A 163 -9.87 15.15 -12.68
CA GLY A 163 -8.42 15.16 -12.93
C GLY A 163 -7.63 14.04 -12.25
N GLY A 164 -7.31 12.99 -13.01
CA GLY A 164 -6.08 12.21 -12.82
C GLY A 164 -6.21 10.69 -12.63
N LYS A 165 -5.40 9.95 -13.42
CA LYS A 165 -5.11 8.49 -13.34
C LYS A 165 -6.32 7.54 -13.46
N HIS A 166 -7.26 7.79 -14.37
CA HIS A 166 -8.38 6.87 -14.64
C HIS A 166 -7.90 5.50 -15.15
N ASP A 167 -7.10 5.49 -16.21
CA ASP A 167 -6.76 4.26 -16.94
C ASP A 167 -6.07 3.18 -16.07
N THR A 168 -5.16 3.58 -15.17
CA THR A 168 -4.42 2.62 -14.34
C THR A 168 -5.25 2.01 -13.23
N ASP A 169 -6.21 2.76 -12.69
CA ASP A 169 -7.08 2.26 -11.62
C ASP A 169 -8.19 1.37 -12.19
N GLU A 170 -8.69 1.67 -13.38
CA GLU A 170 -9.64 0.82 -14.13
C GLU A 170 -9.00 -0.52 -14.55
N ASP A 171 -7.74 -0.50 -15.00
CA ASP A 171 -6.99 -1.72 -15.31
C ASP A 171 -6.77 -2.62 -14.08
N ASP A 172 -6.34 -2.01 -12.96
CA ASP A 172 -6.14 -2.71 -11.69
C ASP A 172 -7.47 -3.27 -11.16
N PHE A 173 -8.56 -2.50 -11.27
CA PHE A 173 -9.93 -2.91 -10.90
C PHE A 173 -10.41 -4.09 -11.75
N SER A 174 -10.33 -3.98 -13.07
CA SER A 174 -10.73 -5.02 -14.01
C SER A 174 -9.94 -6.30 -13.78
N THR A 175 -8.63 -6.17 -13.58
CA THR A 175 -7.75 -7.31 -13.25
C THR A 175 -8.17 -7.99 -11.96
N CYS A 176 -8.48 -7.23 -10.89
CA CYS A 176 -8.97 -7.79 -9.63
C CYS A 176 -10.27 -8.58 -9.83
N ILE A 177 -11.28 -7.96 -10.46
CA ILE A 177 -12.60 -8.59 -10.64
C ILE A 177 -12.49 -9.85 -11.48
N LEU A 178 -11.86 -9.78 -12.65
CA LEU A 178 -11.76 -10.93 -13.55
C LEU A 178 -11.01 -12.09 -12.87
N THR A 179 -9.93 -11.78 -12.13
CA THR A 179 -9.18 -12.80 -11.40
C THR A 179 -10.00 -13.41 -10.25
N MET A 180 -10.78 -12.60 -9.52
CA MET A 180 -11.66 -13.10 -8.48
C MET A 180 -12.76 -14.00 -9.05
N MET A 181 -13.36 -13.62 -10.18
CA MET A 181 -14.36 -14.44 -10.88
C MET A 181 -13.79 -15.79 -11.33
N ASP A 182 -12.61 -15.77 -11.96
CA ASP A 182 -11.90 -16.99 -12.40
C ASP A 182 -11.59 -17.91 -11.20
N ARG A 183 -11.11 -17.33 -10.10
CA ARG A 183 -10.81 -18.06 -8.86
C ARG A 183 -12.05 -18.42 -8.03
N LYS A 184 -13.25 -18.04 -8.46
CA LYS A 184 -14.52 -18.13 -7.69
C LYS A 184 -14.38 -17.51 -6.28
N GLN A 185 -13.53 -16.51 -6.14
CA GLN A 185 -13.29 -15.77 -4.89
C GLN A 185 -14.34 -14.68 -4.75
N LYS A 186 -14.95 -14.57 -3.56
CA LYS A 186 -15.87 -13.48 -3.21
C LYS A 186 -15.15 -12.41 -2.40
N MET A 187 -15.63 -11.17 -2.48
CA MET A 187 -15.21 -10.13 -1.54
C MET A 187 -15.74 -10.49 -0.14
N PRO A 188 -14.90 -10.48 0.91
CA PRO A 188 -15.38 -10.69 2.28
C PRO A 188 -16.40 -9.62 2.67
N GLU A 189 -17.49 -10.02 3.33
CA GLU A 189 -18.57 -9.09 3.71
C GLU A 189 -18.08 -7.96 4.63
N GLU A 190 -17.16 -8.27 5.54
CA GLU A 190 -16.58 -7.29 6.45
C GLU A 190 -15.78 -6.22 5.69
N VAL A 191 -15.02 -6.62 4.68
CA VAL A 191 -14.30 -5.70 3.79
C VAL A 191 -15.30 -4.82 3.03
N ALA A 192 -16.35 -5.41 2.45
CA ALA A 192 -17.37 -4.64 1.75
C ALA A 192 -18.03 -3.60 2.68
N LYS A 193 -18.43 -4.00 3.90
CA LYS A 193 -19.06 -3.10 4.89
C LYS A 193 -18.16 -1.95 5.32
N ILE A 194 -16.86 -2.19 5.48
CA ILE A 194 -15.91 -1.17 5.95
C ILE A 194 -15.54 -0.20 4.83
N PHE A 195 -15.30 -0.70 3.62
CA PHE A 195 -14.71 0.10 2.54
C PHE A 195 -15.75 0.65 1.55
N LEU A 196 -16.87 -0.04 1.34
CA LEU A 196 -17.83 0.27 0.28
C LEU A 196 -19.14 0.86 0.83
N ASN A 197 -19.04 1.84 1.74
CA ASN A 197 -20.20 2.49 2.37
C ASN A 197 -21.34 2.74 1.34
N PRO A 198 -22.62 2.44 1.64
CA PRO A 198 -23.70 2.48 0.64
C PRO A 198 -23.84 3.81 -0.11
N ASP A 199 -23.44 4.92 0.52
CA ASP A 199 -23.45 6.26 -0.08
C ASP A 199 -22.46 6.41 -1.25
N LEU A 200 -21.46 5.53 -1.37
CA LEU A 200 -20.51 5.46 -2.49
C LEU A 200 -21.03 4.60 -3.66
N LEU A 201 -22.16 3.92 -3.51
CA LEU A 201 -22.72 3.00 -4.51
C LEU A 201 -24.05 3.50 -5.11
N GLN A 202 -24.49 4.70 -4.74
CA GLN A 202 -25.66 5.39 -5.32
C GLN A 202 -25.20 6.40 -6.38
#